data_AF-A0A2R6CBK5-F1
#
_entry.id   AF-A0A2R6CBK5-F1
#
_cell.length_a   1.000
_cell.length_b   1.000
_cell.length_c   1.000
_cell.angle_alpha   90.00
_cell.angle_beta   90.00
_cell.angle_gamma   90.00
#
_symmetry.space_group_name_H-M   'P 1'
#
loop_
_entity.id
_entity.type
_entity.pdbx_description
1 polymer ?
#
loop_
_entity_poly.entity_id
_entity_poly.type
_entity_poly.pdbx_seq_one_letter_code
_entity_poly.pdbx_strand_id
1 'polypeptide(L)'
;RNSIIEEIMKTLHEQGLEVDVRHVSLLADWMTESGQIKPVTRTGISVGKTSVLAKAAFEVTVSHLLAAAESAETDTLEGVTESVIVGNYIPMGTGMVDLMVNLRALKNV
;
A
#
# COMPACT_ATOMS: atom_id res chain seq x y z
N ARG A 1 -10.35 17.99 0.34
CA ARG A 1 -9.26 17.57 -0.57
C ARG A 1 -8.36 18.75 -0.97
N ASN A 2 -8.82 19.72 -1.78
CA ASN A 2 -7.93 20.78 -2.31
C ASN A 2 -7.22 21.58 -1.22
N SER A 3 -7.90 21.91 -0.11
CA SER A 3 -7.28 22.59 1.03
C SER A 3 -6.11 21.81 1.65
N ILE A 4 -6.12 20.47 1.61
CA ILE A 4 -5.00 19.64 2.09
C ILE A 4 -3.79 19.81 1.17
N ILE A 5 -4.02 19.83 -0.15
CA ILE A 5 -2.95 20.02 -1.13
C ILE A 5 -2.32 21.40 -0.98
N GLU A 6 -3.16 22.45 -0.92
CA GLU A 6 -2.71 23.83 -0.79
C GLU A 6 -1.87 24.04 0.47
N GLU A 7 -2.33 23.53 1.62
CA GLU A 7 -1.61 23.72 2.89
C GLU A 7 -0.28 22.95 2.92
N ILE A 8 -0.27 21.68 2.49
CA ILE A 8 0.96 20.88 2.43
C ILE A 8 1.96 21.51 1.47
N MET A 9 1.52 21.91 0.27
CA MET A 9 2.40 22.55 -0.70
C MET A 9 2.95 23.88 -0.17
N LYS A 10 2.13 24.68 0.53
CA LYS A 10 2.57 25.93 1.15
C LYS A 10 3.65 25.67 2.19
N THR A 11 3.44 24.73 3.12
CA THR A 11 4.45 24.39 4.13
C THR A 11 5.75 23.88 3.51
N LEU A 12 5.67 23.03 2.48
CA LEU A 12 6.87 22.52 1.78
C LEU A 12 7.65 23.66 1.09
N HIS A 13 6.97 24.57 0.41
CA HIS A 13 7.60 25.74 -0.20
C HIS A 13 8.22 26.68 0.84
N GLU A 14 7.58 26.90 1.98
CA GLU A 14 8.13 27.70 3.08
C GLU A 14 9.44 27.11 3.65
N GLN A 15 9.60 25.79 3.59
CA GLN A 15 10.85 25.09 3.96
C GLN A 15 11.85 24.98 2.79
N GLY A 16 11.55 25.57 1.62
CA GLY A 16 12.41 25.50 0.43
C GLY A 16 12.48 24.11 -0.21
N LEU A 17 11.48 23.24 0.03
CA LEU A 17 11.40 21.91 -0.55
C LEU A 17 10.58 21.94 -1.84
N GLU A 18 11.20 21.56 -2.95
CA GLU A 18 10.50 21.35 -4.22
C GLU A 18 9.94 19.94 -4.29
N VAL A 19 8.61 19.82 -4.33
CA VAL A 19 7.91 18.54 -4.44
C VAL A 19 6.90 18.63 -5.58
N ASP A 20 6.89 17.62 -6.45
CA ASP A 20 5.90 17.55 -7.52
C ASP A 20 4.49 17.35 -6.92
N VAL A 21 3.54 18.15 -7.40
CA VAL A 21 2.15 18.18 -6.93
C VAL A 21 1.46 16.81 -7.02
N ARG A 22 1.92 15.91 -7.90
CA ARG A 22 1.35 14.55 -8.04
C ARG A 22 1.52 13.73 -6.75
N HIS A 23 2.64 13.90 -6.02
CA HIS A 23 2.86 13.19 -4.76
C HIS A 23 1.86 13.64 -3.69
N VAL A 24 1.68 14.96 -3.57
CA VAL A 24 0.75 15.56 -2.59
C VAL A 24 -0.70 15.32 -3.00
N SER A 25 -0.99 15.32 -4.30
CA SER A 25 -2.33 15.00 -4.82
C SER A 25 -2.72 13.57 -4.47
N LEU A 26 -1.84 12.60 -4.70
CA LEU A 26 -2.06 11.20 -4.35
C LEU A 26 -2.29 11.03 -2.85
N LEU A 27 -1.51 11.73 -2.01
CA LEU A 27 -1.70 11.73 -0.57
C LEU A 27 -3.07 12.30 -0.18
N ALA A 28 -3.45 13.44 -0.75
CA ALA A 28 -4.74 14.08 -0.46
C ALA A 28 -5.94 13.25 -0.94
N ASP A 29 -5.81 12.53 -2.06
CA ASP A 29 -6.80 11.57 -2.53
C ASP A 29 -6.96 10.43 -1.53
N TRP A 30 -5.85 9.79 -1.12
CA TRP A 30 -5.87 8.73 -0.12
C TRP A 30 -6.48 9.18 1.22
N MET A 31 -6.14 10.40 1.67
CA MET A 31 -6.67 10.99 2.90
C MET A 31 -8.18 11.27 2.83
N THR A 32 -8.78 11.40 1.64
CA THR A 32 -10.18 11.84 1.48
C THR A 32 -11.10 10.84 0.79
N GLU A 33 -10.56 9.73 0.28
CA GLU A 33 -11.27 8.64 -0.40
C GLU A 33 -12.54 8.15 0.32
N SER A 34 -12.52 8.00 1.65
CA SER A 34 -13.64 7.40 2.40
C SER A 34 -14.74 8.40 2.76
N GLY A 35 -14.70 9.63 2.25
CA GLY A 35 -15.63 10.71 2.62
C GLY A 35 -15.39 11.34 4.01
N GLN A 36 -14.38 10.85 4.74
CA GLN A 36 -13.86 11.44 5.97
C GLN A 36 -12.35 11.66 5.81
N ILE A 37 -11.78 12.60 6.56
CA ILE A 37 -10.33 12.87 6.52
C ILE A 37 -9.60 11.80 7.34
N LYS A 38 -8.88 10.89 6.66
CA LYS A 38 -8.02 9.89 7.29
C LYS A 38 -6.67 10.52 7.70
N PRO A 39 -6.29 10.49 8.99
CA PRO A 39 -4.98 10.98 9.41
C PRO A 39 -3.86 10.01 9.00
N VAL A 40 -2.69 10.55 8.64
CA VAL A 40 -1.48 9.77 8.35
C VAL A 40 -0.74 9.50 9.66
N THR A 41 -1.33 8.67 10.50
CA THR A 41 -0.77 8.26 11.80
C THR A 41 -0.75 6.75 11.91
N ARG A 42 -0.10 6.24 12.96
CA ARG A 42 -0.06 4.80 13.24
C ARG A 42 -1.44 4.14 13.20
N THR A 43 -2.42 4.74 13.87
CA THR A 43 -3.78 4.21 13.92
C THR A 43 -4.55 4.43 12.63
N GLY A 44 -4.23 5.47 11.86
CA GLY A 44 -4.91 5.77 10.60
C GLY A 44 -4.48 4.87 9.43
N ILE A 45 -3.19 4.52 9.35
CA ILE A 45 -2.65 3.72 8.24
C ILE A 45 -2.91 2.22 8.46
N SER A 46 -2.77 1.72 9.69
CA SER A 46 -2.96 0.28 9.99
C SER A 46 -4.39 -0.20 9.78
N VAL A 47 -5.40 0.67 9.93
CA VAL A 47 -6.81 0.33 9.71
C VAL A 47 -7.11 0.06 8.23
N GLY A 48 -6.31 0.62 7.30
CA GLY A 48 -6.48 0.41 5.87
C GLY A 48 -5.84 -0.87 5.32
N LYS A 49 -5.00 -1.56 6.09
CA LYS A 49 -4.34 -2.80 5.65
C LYS A 49 -5.24 -4.00 5.96
N THR A 50 -5.55 -4.81 4.96
CA THR A 50 -6.33 -6.04 5.13
C THR A 50 -5.46 -7.21 5.59
N SER A 51 -4.23 -7.33 5.07
CA SER A 51 -3.30 -8.42 5.41
C SER A 51 -2.84 -8.38 6.87
N VAL A 52 -2.89 -9.55 7.53
CA VAL A 52 -2.41 -9.77 8.90
C VAL A 52 -0.91 -9.53 8.98
N LEU A 53 -0.14 -10.08 8.03
CA LEU A 53 1.30 -9.90 7.95
C LEU A 53 1.66 -8.43 7.70
N ALA A 54 0.92 -7.74 6.84
CA ALA A 54 1.13 -6.33 6.56
C ALA A 54 0.81 -5.41 7.76
N LYS A 55 -0.19 -5.77 8.60
CA LYS A 55 -0.47 -5.12 9.89
C LYS A 55 0.67 -5.40 10.89
N ALA A 56 1.06 -6.67 11.05
CA ALA A 56 2.09 -7.08 12.00
C ALA A 56 3.49 -6.49 11.67
N ALA A 57 3.77 -6.21 10.40
CA ALA A 57 4.99 -5.55 9.96
C ALA A 57 5.04 -4.04 10.28
N PHE A 58 3.91 -3.43 10.66
CA PHE A 58 3.82 -2.00 10.96
C PHE A 58 3.43 -1.75 12.42
N GLU A 59 4.45 -1.81 13.29
CA GLU A 59 4.35 -1.72 14.76
C GLU A 59 3.48 -2.81 15.42
N VAL A 60 3.64 -2.97 16.74
CA VAL A 60 2.83 -3.87 17.62
C VAL A 60 2.61 -5.30 17.07
N THR A 61 3.67 -5.90 16.51
CA THR A 61 3.66 -7.18 15.78
C THR A 61 2.97 -8.32 16.53
N VAL A 62 3.34 -8.54 17.81
CA VAL A 62 2.84 -9.69 18.59
C VAL A 62 1.34 -9.59 18.82
N SER A 63 0.81 -8.41 19.14
CA SER A 63 -0.61 -8.22 19.38
C SER A 63 -1.44 -8.46 18.12
N HIS A 64 -0.94 -8.02 16.95
CA HIS A 64 -1.62 -8.28 15.68
C HIS A 64 -1.69 -9.77 15.34
N LEU A 65 -0.60 -10.51 15.55
CA LEU A 65 -0.58 -11.96 15.30
C LEU A 65 -1.47 -12.74 16.28
N LEU A 66 -1.48 -12.37 17.56
CA LEU A 66 -2.34 -13.01 18.56
C LEU A 66 -3.83 -12.79 18.26
N ALA A 67 -4.22 -11.55 17.95
CA ALA A 67 -5.61 -11.24 17.63
C ALA A 67 -6.08 -11.96 16.36
N ALA A 68 -5.22 -12.03 15.34
CA ALA A 68 -5.50 -12.77 14.11
C ALA A 68 -5.63 -14.29 14.36
N ALA A 69 -4.78 -14.86 15.23
CA ALA A 69 -4.86 -16.26 15.62
C ALA A 69 -6.15 -16.57 16.40
N GLU A 70 -6.57 -15.68 17.31
CA GLU A 70 -7.83 -15.80 18.06
C GLU A 70 -9.05 -15.74 17.13
N SER A 71 -9.01 -14.86 16.12
CA SER A 71 -10.11 -14.64 15.18
C SER A 71 -10.10 -15.57 13.96
N ALA A 72 -9.12 -16.48 13.88
CA ALA A 72 -8.87 -17.34 12.71
C ALA A 72 -8.78 -16.56 11.38
N GLU A 73 -8.14 -15.39 11.38
CA GLU A 73 -7.92 -14.59 10.17
C GLU A 73 -7.02 -15.33 9.17
N THR A 74 -7.33 -15.20 7.88
CA THR A 74 -6.52 -15.74 6.78
C THR A 74 -5.93 -14.59 5.97
N ASP A 75 -4.65 -14.68 5.64
CA ASP A 75 -3.96 -13.72 4.80
C ASP A 75 -3.92 -14.21 3.34
N THR A 76 -4.39 -13.39 2.40
CA THR A 76 -4.46 -13.76 0.97
C THR A 76 -3.12 -13.63 0.24
N LEU A 77 -2.11 -13.01 0.85
CA LEU A 77 -0.76 -12.84 0.27
C LEU A 77 -0.74 -12.03 -1.04
N GLU A 78 -1.72 -11.14 -1.23
CA GLU A 78 -1.89 -10.35 -2.47
C GLU A 78 -1.20 -8.98 -2.43
N GLY A 79 -0.78 -8.51 -1.26
CA GLY A 79 -0.05 -7.25 -1.13
C GLY A 79 1.47 -7.42 -1.17
N VAL A 80 2.14 -6.28 -1.26
CA VAL A 80 3.60 -6.21 -1.38
C VAL A 80 4.30 -6.67 -0.11
N THR A 81 3.80 -6.29 1.06
CA THR A 81 4.52 -6.51 2.34
C THR A 81 4.55 -7.99 2.68
N GLU A 82 3.40 -8.63 2.62
CA GLU A 82 3.19 -10.04 2.86
C GLU A 82 3.91 -10.91 1.80
N SER A 83 3.90 -10.52 0.53
CA SER A 83 4.68 -11.19 -0.52
C SER A 83 6.18 -11.18 -0.23
N VAL A 84 6.71 -10.05 0.25
CA VAL A 84 8.13 -9.94 0.66
C VAL A 84 8.43 -10.85 1.85
N ILE A 85 7.55 -10.90 2.86
CA ILE A 85 7.76 -11.72 4.07
C ILE A 85 7.81 -13.22 3.74
N VAL A 86 6.92 -13.70 2.87
CA VAL A 86 6.85 -15.13 2.51
C VAL A 86 7.77 -15.51 1.35
N GLY A 87 8.37 -14.54 0.66
CA GLY A 87 9.22 -14.77 -0.51
C GLY A 87 8.45 -15.12 -1.79
N ASN A 88 7.21 -14.65 -1.93
CA ASN A 88 6.42 -14.80 -3.15
C ASN A 88 6.78 -13.71 -4.19
N TYR A 89 6.34 -13.90 -5.44
CA TYR A 89 6.37 -12.85 -6.45
C TYR A 89 5.59 -11.62 -5.97
N ILE A 90 6.21 -10.44 -6.08
CA ILE A 90 5.60 -9.18 -5.65
C ILE A 90 4.68 -8.68 -6.78
N PRO A 91 3.38 -8.45 -6.54
CA PRO A 91 2.42 -7.99 -7.56
C PRO A 91 2.55 -6.49 -7.83
N MET A 92 3.76 -6.04 -8.17
CA MET A 92 4.10 -4.64 -8.47
C MET A 92 5.10 -4.59 -9.63
N GLY A 93 4.93 -3.61 -10.52
CA GLY A 93 5.83 -3.40 -11.66
C GLY A 93 5.84 -4.62 -12.58
N THR A 94 6.99 -5.26 -12.74
CA THR A 94 7.14 -6.45 -13.60
C THR A 94 6.38 -7.67 -13.10
N GLY A 95 6.07 -7.74 -11.80
CA GLY A 95 5.28 -8.84 -11.23
C GLY A 95 3.76 -8.70 -11.41
N MET A 96 3.29 -7.65 -12.08
CA MET A 96 1.86 -7.46 -12.40
C MET A 96 1.41 -8.22 -13.65
N VAL A 97 2.33 -8.83 -14.39
CA VAL A 97 2.04 -9.51 -15.65
C VAL A 97 2.53 -10.95 -15.61
N ASP A 98 1.72 -11.85 -16.14
CA ASP A 98 2.10 -13.24 -16.35
C ASP A 98 2.70 -13.43 -17.74
N LEU A 99 3.83 -14.11 -17.80
CA LEU A 99 4.45 -14.50 -19.07
C LEU A 99 3.88 -15.86 -19.50
N MET A 100 3.28 -15.87 -20.69
CA MET A 100 2.79 -17.10 -21.31
C MET A 100 3.53 -17.37 -22.60
N VAL A 101 3.86 -18.64 -22.83
CA VAL A 101 4.50 -19.08 -24.06
C VAL A 101 3.44 -19.39 -25.12
N ASN A 102 3.53 -18.74 -26.28
CA ASN A 102 2.67 -19.04 -27.42
C ASN A 102 3.12 -20.32 -28.13
N LEU A 103 2.51 -21.46 -27.77
CA LEU A 103 2.82 -22.77 -28.35
C LEU A 103 2.53 -22.88 -29.85
N ARG A 104 1.67 -22.02 -30.44
CA ARG A 104 1.41 -22.04 -31.89
C ARG A 104 2.53 -21.37 -32.67
N ALA A 105 3.11 -20.30 -32.13
CA ALA A 105 4.25 -19.61 -32.74
C ALA A 105 5.51 -20.50 -32.75
N LEU A 106 5.67 -21.35 -31.75
CA LEU A 106 6.80 -22.29 -31.65
C LEU A 106 6.75 -23.47 -32.63
N LYS A 107 5.58 -23.82 -33.19
CA LYS A 107 5.46 -24.92 -34.17
C LYS A 107 5.92 -24.57 -35.58
N ASN A 108 6.12 -23.27 -35.84
CA ASN A 108 6.52 -22.74 -37.15
C ASN A 108 8.01 -22.35 -37.20
N VAL A 109 8.78 -22.77 -36.19
CA VAL A 109 10.25 -22.71 -36.12
C VAL A 109 10.78 -24.13 -36.21
#